data_AF-A0A521HKL6-F1
#
_entry.id   AF-A0A521HKL6-F1
#
_cell.length_a   1.000
_cell.length_b   1.000
_cell.length_c   1.000
_cell.angle_alpha   90.00
_cell.angle_beta   90.00
_cell.angle_gamma   90.00
#
_symmetry.space_group_name_H-M   'P 1'
#
loop_
_entity.id
_entity.type
_entity.pdbx_description
1 polymer ?
#
loop_
_entity_poly.entity_id
_entity_poly.type
_entity_poly.pdbx_seq_one_letter_code
_entity_poly.pdbx_strand_id
1 'polypeptide(L)' 'MPSLQIRSLPEDVYEALAFRAARARRSLAQQALVELAGDAMGASIGRRRRILERIKLSMSLTSGMLPAAPEQLIRDDRER' A
#
# COMPACT_ATOMS: atom_id res chain seq x y z
N MET A 1 14.12 15.47 9.38
CA MET A 1 14.31 14.14 8.78
C MET A 1 13.98 13.10 9.83
N PRO A 2 13.06 12.15 9.58
CA PRO A 2 12.79 11.09 10.54
C PRO A 2 14.03 10.21 10.71
N SER A 3 14.39 9.91 11.95
CA SER A 3 15.46 8.98 12.29
C SER A 3 14.87 7.67 12.78
N LEU A 4 15.52 6.55 12.43
CA LEU A 4 15.16 5.21 12.89
C LEU A 4 16.32 4.65 13.71
N GLN A 5 16.03 4.21 14.93
CA GLN A 5 17.00 3.52 15.77
C GLN A 5 16.60 2.05 15.90
N ILE A 6 17.55 1.16 15.60
CA ILE A 6 17.40 -0.28 15.77
C ILE A 6 18.14 -0.66 17.04
N ARG A 7 17.44 -1.24 18.03
CA ARG A 7 17.99 -1.60 19.35
C ARG A 7 17.93 -3.11 19.54
N SER A 8 18.81 -3.62 20.41
CA SER A 8 18.86 -5.03 20.79
C SER A 8 18.91 -5.98 19.59
N LEU A 9 19.74 -5.63 18.60
CA LEU A 9 19.91 -6.46 17.40
C LEU A 9 20.71 -7.70 17.79
N PRO A 10 20.19 -8.92 17.54
CA PRO A 10 20.95 -10.15 17.73
C PRO A 10 22.24 -10.13 16.89
N GLU A 11 23.32 -10.73 17.41
CA GLU A 11 24.64 -10.70 16.77
C GLU A 11 24.62 -11.35 15.38
N ASP A 12 23.96 -12.50 15.26
CA ASP A 12 23.78 -13.22 13.99
C ASP A 12 23.07 -12.36 12.93
N VAL A 13 22.08 -11.57 13.35
CA VAL A 13 21.36 -10.64 12.47
C VAL A 13 22.26 -9.46 12.07
N TYR A 14 23.06 -8.94 13.01
CA TYR A 14 24.03 -7.88 12.75
C TYR A 14 25.06 -8.31 11.71
N GLU A 15 25.70 -9.47 11.92
CA GLU A 15 26.70 -10.02 10.99
C GLU A 15 26.12 -10.23 9.60
N ALA A 16 24.92 -10.79 9.51
CA ALA A 16 24.24 -11.00 8.24
C ALA A 16 23.96 -9.68 7.51
N LEU A 17 23.55 -8.63 8.24
CA LEU A 17 23.32 -7.30 7.70
C LEU A 17 24.62 -6.64 7.22
N ALA A 18 25.69 -6.73 8.02
CA ALA A 18 27.02 -6.19 7.70
C ALA A 18 27.60 -6.86 6.45
N PHE A 19 27.50 -8.19 6.36
CA PHE A 19 27.92 -8.96 5.20
C PHE A 19 27.20 -8.52 3.91
N ARG A 20 25.87 -8.36 3.97
CA ARG A 20 25.09 -7.90 2.82
C ARG A 20 25.42 -6.46 2.44
N ALA A 21 25.64 -5.58 3.43
CA ALA A 21 26.04 -4.20 3.20
C ALA A 21 27.40 -4.12 2.49
N ALA A 22 28.40 -4.89 2.94
CA ALA A 22 29.73 -4.96 2.32
C ALA A 22 29.65 -5.46 0.87
N ARG A 23 28.90 -6.54 0.63
CA ARG A 23 28.70 -7.09 -0.73
C ARG A 23 28.02 -6.09 -1.66
N ALA A 24 27.09 -5.29 -1.15
CA ALA A 24 26.39 -4.26 -1.90
C ALA A 24 27.14 -2.92 -1.98
N ARG A 25 28.30 -2.78 -1.33
CA ARG A 25 29.05 -1.51 -1.15
C ARG A 25 28.18 -0.39 -0.58
N ARG A 26 27.36 -0.71 0.41
CA ARG A 26 26.45 0.22 1.09
C ARG A 26 26.85 0.40 2.55
N SER A 27 26.40 1.48 3.17
CA SER A 27 26.46 1.60 4.63
C SER A 27 25.45 0.66 5.30
N LEU A 28 25.72 0.30 6.56
CA LEU A 28 24.79 -0.49 7.37
C LEU A 28 23.39 0.13 7.45
N ALA A 29 23.31 1.45 7.63
CA ALA A 29 22.04 2.17 7.67
C ALA A 29 21.27 2.07 6.34
N GLN A 30 21.97 2.20 5.20
CA GLN A 30 21.36 2.03 3.89
C GLN A 30 20.87 0.60 3.67
N GLN A 31 21.66 -0.40 4.07
CA GLN A 31 21.24 -1.80 3.93
C GLN A 31 20.03 -2.11 4.83
N ALA A 32 20.01 -1.60 6.07
CA ALA A 32 18.86 -1.75 6.97
C ALA A 32 17.58 -1.20 6.33
N LEU A 33 17.65 -0.01 5.70
CA LEU A 33 16.52 0.56 4.97
C LEU A 33 16.05 -0.32 3.80
N VAL A 34 16.96 -0.96 3.08
CA VAL A 34 16.61 -1.88 1.98
C VAL A 34 15.88 -3.11 2.51
N GLU A 35 16.33 -3.73 3.61
CA GLU A 35 15.65 -4.88 4.21
C GLU A 35 14.25 -4.50 4.72
N LEU A 36 14.16 -3.38 5.46
CA LEU A 36 12.88 -2.84 5.96
C LEU A 36 11.93 -2.48 4.81
N ALA A 37 12.45 -1.91 3.73
CA ALA A 37 11.67 -1.57 2.54
C ALA A 37 11.26 -2.81 1.74
N GLY A 38 12.07 -3.87 1.69
CA GLY A 38 11.71 -5.13 1.01
C GLY A 38 10.43 -5.72 1.60
N ASP A 39 10.39 -5.85 2.93
CA ASP A 39 9.24 -6.38 3.65
C ASP A 39 8.04 -5.41 3.63
N ALA A 40 8.28 -4.11 3.85
CA ALA A 40 7.22 -3.12 3.92
C ALA A 40 6.65 -2.69 2.54
N MET A 41 7.49 -2.56 1.50
CA MET A 41 7.04 -2.19 0.15
C MET A 41 6.36 -3.35 -0.56
N GLY A 42 6.81 -4.60 -0.37
CA GLY A 42 6.12 -5.78 -0.90
C GLY A 42 4.67 -5.86 -0.39
N ALA A 43 4.50 -5.61 0.92
CA ALA A 43 3.18 -5.53 1.55
C ALA A 43 2.38 -4.29 1.11
N SER A 44 3.00 -3.11 1.03
CA SER A 44 2.37 -1.83 0.68
C SER A 44 1.91 -1.76 -0.78
N ILE A 45 2.78 -2.13 -1.73
CA ILE A 45 2.48 -2.12 -3.17
C ILE A 45 1.39 -3.16 -3.48
N GLY A 46 1.51 -4.37 -2.89
CA GLY A 46 0.48 -5.39 -3.00
C GLY A 46 -0.86 -4.96 -2.40
N ARG A 47 -0.86 -4.30 -1.24
CA ARG A 47 -2.07 -3.79 -0.58
C ARG A 47 -2.73 -2.67 -1.40
N ARG A 48 -1.96 -1.68 -1.88
CA ARG A 48 -2.47 -0.60 -2.72
C ARG A 48 -3.09 -1.16 -4.00
N ARG A 49 -2.39 -2.06 -4.69
CA ARG A 49 -2.90 -2.69 -5.91
C ARG A 49 -4.21 -3.44 -5.66
N ARG A 50 -4.30 -4.24 -4.59
CA ARG A 50 -5.54 -4.94 -4.20
C ARG A 50 -6.70 -3.99 -3.90
N ILE A 51 -6.43 -2.87 -3.22
CA ILE A 51 -7.45 -1.85 -2.94
C ILE A 51 -7.95 -1.21 -4.23
N LEU A 52 -7.05 -0.85 -5.15
CA LEU A 52 -7.43 -0.25 -6.44
C LEU A 52 -8.23 -1.22 -7.32
N GLU A 53 -7.88 -2.50 -7.35
CA GLU A 53 -8.67 -3.54 -8.03
C GLU A 53 -10.06 -3.69 -7.42
N ARG A 54 -10.17 -3.70 -6.08
CA ARG A 54 -11.47 -3.74 -5.39
C ARG A 54 -12.33 -2.52 -5.73
N ILE A 55 -11.74 -1.33 -5.79
CA ILE A 55 -12.44 -0.09 -6.16
C ILE A 55 -12.94 -0.20 -7.62
N LYS A 56 -12.08 -0.63 -8.56
CA LYS A 56 -12.48 -0.86 -9.96
C LYS A 56 -13.65 -1.83 -10.08
N LEU A 57 -13.58 -2.98 -9.40
CA LEU A 57 -14.66 -3.97 -9.39
C LEU A 57 -15.96 -3.35 -8.85
N SER A 58 -15.90 -2.62 -7.74
CA SER A 58 -17.09 -1.94 -7.18
C SER A 58 -17.68 -0.90 -8.13
N MET A 59 -16.86 -0.12 -8.83
CA MET A 59 -17.35 0.90 -9.77
C MET A 59 -17.95 0.29 -11.04
N SER A 60 -17.39 -0.82 -11.53
CA SER A 60 -17.95 -1.52 -12.70
C SER A 60 -19.35 -2.09 -12.45
N LEU A 61 -19.66 -2.48 -11.20
CA LEU A 61 -20.98 -2.93 -10.80
C LEU A 61 -22.01 -1.80 -10.74
N THR A 62 -21.59 -0.57 -10.47
CA THR A 62 -22.48 0.61 -10.40
C THR A 62 -22.62 1.35 -11.72
N SER A 63 -21.72 1.13 -12.68
CA SER A 63 -21.64 1.90 -13.93
C SER A 63 -22.82 1.69 -14.91
N GLY A 64 -23.76 0.78 -14.60
CA GLY A 64 -24.98 0.54 -15.39
C GLY A 64 -26.25 1.12 -14.77
N MET A 65 -26.21 1.58 -13.51
CA MET A 65 -27.35 2.19 -12.83
C MET A 65 -27.30 3.70 -13.09
N LEU A 66 -27.72 4.12 -14.27
CA LEU A 66 -28.10 5.52 -14.46
C LEU A 66 -29.18 5.83 -13.42
N PRO A 67 -29.06 6.94 -12.64
CA PRO A 67 -30.17 7.36 -11.80
C PRO A 67 -31.42 7.52 -12.68
N ALA A 68 -32.60 7.27 -12.08
CA ALA A 68 -33.87 7.48 -12.76
C ALA A 68 -33.86 8.83 -13.47
N ALA A 69 -34.45 8.88 -14.67
CA ALA A 69 -34.42 10.10 -15.46
C ALA A 69 -34.98 11.26 -14.61
N PRO A 70 -34.45 12.47 -14.72
CA PRO A 70 -34.84 13.58 -13.85
C PRO A 70 -36.36 13.79 -13.79
N GLU A 71 -37.07 13.47 -14.88
CA GLU A 71 -38.53 13.55 -14.97
C GLU A 71 -39.25 12.54 -14.06
N GLN A 72 -38.67 11.34 -13.86
CA GLN A 72 -39.23 10.33 -12.95
C GLN A 72 -39.13 10.75 -11.49
N LEU A 73 -37.99 11.33 -11.08
CA LEU A 73 -37.81 11.82 -9.71
C LEU A 73 -38.81 12.93 -9.35
N ILE A 74 -39.11 13.82 -10.30
CA ILE A 74 -40.09 14.90 -10.12
C ILE A 74 -41.53 14.36 -10.07
N ARG A 75 -41.83 13.29 -10.82
CA ARG A 75 -43.16 12.67 -10.84
C ARG A 75 -43.43 11.94 -9.52
N ASP A 76 -42.47 11.15 -9.05
CA ASP A 76 -42.59 10.39 -7.79
C ASP A 76 -42.76 11.32 -6.57
N ASP A 77 -42.11 12.49 -6.58
CA ASP A 77 -42.25 13.51 -5.52
C ASP A 77 -43.63 14.20 -5.55
N ARG A 78 -44.28 14.27 -6.71
CA ARG A 78 -45.63 14.86 -6.87
C ARG A 78 -46.77 13.90 -6.54
N GLU A 79 -46.53 12.59 -6.62
CA GLU A 79 -47.53 11.55 -6.35
C GLU A 79 -47.54 11.10 -4.88
N ARG A 80 -46.71 11.72 -4.03
CA ARG A 80 -46.59 11.46 -2.59
C ARG A 80 -47.30 12.52 -1.74
#